data_AF-A0A7Y6Z2D0-F1
#
_entry.id   AF-A0A7Y6Z2D0-F1
#
_cell.length_a   1.000
_cell.length_b   1.000
_cell.length_c   1.000
_cell.angle_alpha   90.00
_cell.angle_beta   90.00
_cell.angle_gamma   90.00
#
_symmetry.space_group_name_H-M   'P 1'
#
loop_
_entity.id
_entity.type
_entity.pdbx_description
1 polymer ?
#
loop_
_entity_poly.entity_id
_entity_poly.type
_entity_poly.pdbx_seq_one_letter_code
_entity_poly.pdbx_strand_id
1 'polypeptide(L)' 'MPLINLVIVLIVVGVLLWLVNAYIPMDRKIKNILNIVVVIAVVLWLLQAFGVLGSLDSIRIGN' A
#
# COMPACT_ATOMS: atom_id res chain seq x y z
N MET A 1 -1.19 -3.67 13.96
CA MET A 1 -1.61 -2.24 13.99
C MET A 1 -3.10 -2.19 14.32
N PRO A 2 -3.60 -1.25 15.15
CA PRO A 2 -5.04 -1.11 15.37
C PRO A 2 -5.74 -0.79 14.04
N LEU A 3 -6.94 -1.32 13.81
CA LEU A 3 -7.72 -1.17 12.56
C LEU A 3 -7.80 0.29 12.09
N ILE A 4 -7.91 1.22 13.04
CA ILE A 4 -7.95 2.67 12.77
C ILE A 4 -6.68 3.16 12.04
N ASN A 5 -5.50 2.63 12.38
CA ASN A 5 -4.25 3.04 11.75
C ASN A 5 -4.16 2.55 10.30
N LEU A 6 -4.71 1.36 10.01
CA LEU A 6 -4.76 0.82 8.65
C LEU A 6 -5.66 1.67 7.75
N VAL A 7 -6.82 2.08 8.27
CA VAL A 7 -7.74 2.99 7.56
C VAL A 7 -7.08 4.35 7.29
N ILE A 8 -6.39 4.92 8.28
CA ILE A 8 -5.66 6.19 8.11
C ILE A 8 -4.60 6.08 7.02
N VAL A 9 -3.80 5.01 7.01
CA VAL A 9 -2.76 4.83 5.98
C VAL A 9 -3.37 4.69 4.59
N LEU A 10 -4.48 3.95 4.44
CA LEU A 10 -5.17 3.85 3.15
C LEU A 10 -5.68 5.21 2.64
N ILE A 11 -6.22 6.03 3.54
CA ILE A 11 -6.64 7.40 3.21
C ILE A 11 -5.44 8.24 2.76
N VAL A 12 -4.33 8.20 3.52
CA VAL A 12 -3.11 8.96 3.20
C VAL A 12 -2.55 8.55 1.83
N VAL A 13 -2.43 7.25 1.56
CA VAL A 13 -1.93 6.74 0.29
C VAL A 13 -2.87 7.10 -0.87
N GLY A 14 -4.19 7.01 -0.66
CA GLY A 14 -5.18 7.42 -1.65
C GLY A 14 -5.10 8.90 -2.00
N VAL A 15 -4.97 9.77 -0.99
CA VAL A 15 -4.82 11.22 -1.17
C VAL A 15 -3.51 11.56 -1.87
N LEU A 16 -2.40 10.91 -1.51
CA LEU A 16 -1.11 11.07 -2.20
C LEU A 16 -1.19 10.67 -3.67
N LEU A 17 -1.81 9.53 -3.97
CA LEU A 17 -1.98 9.08 -5.34
C LEU A 17 -2.84 10.06 -6.16
N TRP A 18 -3.93 10.55 -5.55
CA TRP A 18 -4.79 11.55 -6.17
C TRP A 18 -4.05 12.86 -6.46
N LEU A 19 -3.25 13.35 -5.51
CA LEU A 19 -2.40 14.52 -5.68
C LEU A 19 -1.43 14.34 -6.85
N VAL A 20 -0.72 13.22 -6.91
CA VAL A 20 0.21 12.92 -8.01
C VAL A 20 -0.53 12.90 -9.35
N ASN A 21 -1.72 12.28 -9.40
CA ASN A 21 -2.52 12.16 -10.61
C ASN A 21 -3.18 13.47 -11.07
N ALA A 22 -3.48 14.38 -10.14
CA ALA A 22 -4.18 15.63 -10.39
C ALA A 22 -3.21 16.79 -10.72
N TYR A 23 -2.05 16.83 -10.07
CA TYR A 23 -1.11 17.96 -10.21
C TYR A 23 0.04 17.68 -11.18
N ILE A 24 0.32 16.42 -11.51
CA ILE A 24 1.34 16.08 -12.50
C ILE A 24 0.64 15.72 -13.83
N PRO A 25 0.69 16.58 -14.85
CA PRO A 25 0.20 16.24 -16.19
C PRO A 25 1.13 15.20 -16.80
N MET A 26 0.81 13.92 -16.58
CA MET A 26 1.56 12.79 -17.12
C MET A 26 0.92 12.26 -18.40
N ASP A 27 1.76 11.88 -19.35
CA ASP A 27 1.36 11.12 -20.53
C ASP A 27 0.60 9.84 -20.14
N ARG A 28 -0.38 9.48 -20.96
CA ARG A 28 -1.32 8.37 -20.70
C ARG A 28 -0.62 7.03 -20.42
N LYS A 29 0.56 6.77 -21.02
CA LYS A 29 1.37 5.57 -20.74
C LYS A 29 1.99 5.60 -19.34
N ILE A 30 2.60 6.72 -18.94
CA ILE A 30 3.27 6.85 -17.63
C ILE A 30 2.23 6.83 -16.51
N LYS A 31 1.07 7.46 -16.73
CA LYS A 31 -0.07 7.44 -15.81
C LYS A 31 -0.54 6.02 -15.47
N ASN A 32 -0.66 5.16 -16.49
CA ASN A 32 -1.03 3.75 -16.28
C ASN A 32 0.05 2.99 -15.50
N ILE A 33 1.33 3.17 -15.83
CA ILE A 33 2.43 2.50 -15.11
C ILE A 33 2.43 2.90 -13.63
N LEU A 34 2.34 4.19 -13.33
CA LEU A 34 2.32 4.68 -11.96
C LEU A 34 1.16 4.08 -11.17
N ASN A 35 -0.06 4.10 -11.72
CA ASN A 35 -1.24 3.60 -11.03
C ASN A 35 -1.11 2.09 -10.76
N ILE A 36 -0.61 1.31 -11.72
CA ILE A 36 -0.34 -0.12 -11.54
C ILE A 36 0.70 -0.34 -10.43
N VAL A 37 1.81 0.40 -10.45
CA VAL A 37 2.88 0.27 -9.45
C VAL A 37 2.37 0.59 -8.05
N VAL A 38 1.60 1.67 -7.88
CA VAL A 38 1.10 2.02 -6.55
C VAL A 38 0.03 1.03 -6.08
N VAL A 39 -0.86 0.57 -6.95
CA VAL A 39 -1.83 -0.47 -6.58
C VAL A 39 -1.10 -1.74 -6.11
N ILE A 40 -0.07 -2.18 -6.82
CA ILE A 40 0.75 -3.34 -6.39
C ILE A 40 1.40 -3.07 -5.03
N ALA A 41 2.01 -1.89 -4.84
CA ALA A 41 2.62 -1.52 -3.56
C ALA A 41 1.61 -1.54 -2.40
N VAL A 42 0.41 -1.01 -2.62
CA VAL A 42 -0.68 -1.02 -1.63
C VAL A 42 -1.14 -2.43 -1.31
N VAL A 43 -1.29 -3.31 -2.32
CA VAL A 43 -1.68 -4.71 -2.11
C VAL A 43 -0.62 -5.46 -1.29
N LEU A 44 0.66 -5.32 -1.64
CA LEU A 44 1.76 -5.92 -0.89
C LEU A 44 1.83 -5.41 0.55
N TRP A 45 1.65 -4.10 0.73
CA TRP A 45 1.60 -3.48 2.05
C TRP A 45 0.42 -3.97 2.88
N LEU A 46 -0.77 -4.13 2.29
CA LEU A 46 -1.94 -4.69 2.97
C LEU A 46 -1.70 -6.14 3.39
N LEU A 47 -1.12 -6.98 2.53
CA LEU A 47 -0.76 -8.36 2.88
C LEU A 47 0.20 -8.43 4.08
N GLN A 48 1.15 -7.50 4.16
CA GLN A 48 2.02 -7.33 5.32
C GLN A 48 1.25 -6.85 6.56
N ALA A 49 0.40 -5.82 6.41
CA ALA A 49 -0.33 -5.17 7.49
C ALA A 49 -1.40 -6.07 8.14
N PHE A 50 -2.06 -6.92 7.36
CA PHE A 50 -3.00 -7.94 7.86
C PHE A 50 -2.30 -9.13 8.51
N GLY A 51 -0.96 -9.15 8.54
CA GLY A 51 -0.22 -10.20 9.24
C GLY A 51 -0.26 -11.55 8.52
N VAL A 52 -0.56 -11.61 7.22
CA VAL A 52 -0.31 -12.83 6.42
C VAL A 52 1.20 -13.14 6.39
N LEU A 53 2.03 -12.10 6.44
CA LEU A 53 3.49 -12.20 6.63
C LEU A 53 3.91 -12.07 8.11
N GLY A 54 3.08 -11.52 8.99
CA GLY A 54 3.36 -11.33 10.43
C GLY A 54 2.97 -12.51 11.33
N SER A 55 2.04 -13.36 10.91
CA SER A 55 1.70 -14.62 11.61
C SER A 55 2.82 -15.66 11.51
N LEU A 56 3.76 -15.46 10.58
CA LEU A 56 5.00 -16.24 10.48
C LEU A 56 6.04 -15.81 11.52
N ASP A 57 5.97 -14.58 12.04
CA ASP A 57 6.91 -14.05 13.05
C ASP A 57 6.56 -14.54 14.48
N SER A 58 5.31 -14.97 14.69
CA SER A 58 4.89 -15.67 15.92
C SER A 58 5.27 -17.15 15.95
N ILE A 59 5.72 -17.73 14.83
CA ILE A 59 6.26 -19.09 14.80
C ILE A 59 7.77 -18.98 15.05
N ARG A 60 8.12 -18.83 16.32
CA ARG A 60 9.47 -19.13 16.80
C ARG A 60 9.68 -20.64 16.70
N ILE A 61 10.25 -21.11 15.59
CA ILE A 61 10.90 -22.43 15.55
C ILE A 61 12.28 -22.23 16.18
N GLY A 62 12.42 -22.61 17.45
CA GLY A 62 13.70 -22.64 18.15
C GLY A 62 13.57 -22.31 19.63
N ASN A 63 13.74 -23.35 20.45
CA ASN A 63 14.72 -23.29 21.54
C ASN A 63 15.99 -23.96 21.01
#